data_AF-K2BS06-F1
#
_entry.id   AF-K2BS06-F1
#
_cell.length_a   1.000
_cell.length_b   1.000
_cell.length_c   1.000
_cell.angle_alpha   90.00
_cell.angle_beta   90.00
_cell.angle_gamma   90.00
#
_symmetry.space_group_name_H-M   'P 1'
#
loop_
_entity.id
_entity.type
_entity.pdbx_description
1 polymer ?
#
loop_
_entity_poly.entity_id
_entity_poly.type
_entity_poly.pdbx_seq_one_letter_code
_entity_poly.pdbx_strand_id
1 'polypeptide(L)'
;MEPNQPSHSEAPGQSISQEVTFSLEGKPASIRVNQVNDLFSDIRKFNNQFSMRAMIAKLLTSNLRTPEDQPSSGLNQVGQETQMLTASGVNLVHESTLDKLGLDLEPVEGKNARLFTRGQKVGEGEMRVNIKDRGKFLGFLHALDPQQVEKTELRENLHSLSNILAQQIYDQYDLQQPSDEALQLFGSLESITQEYKRLGIGGIERLETYLNHAKHGDLREWILIEHQNLLSNPGESFGPADWQ
;
A
#
# COMPACT_ATOMS: atom_id res chain seq x y z
N MET A 1 1.14 61.98 -19.17
CA MET A 1 1.84 61.63 -17.90
C MET A 1 0.85 60.83 -17.07
N GLU A 2 0.84 59.51 -17.25
CA GLU A 2 0.16 58.58 -16.36
C GLU A 2 1.22 57.93 -15.46
N PRO A 3 0.93 57.67 -14.18
CA PRO A 3 1.89 57.06 -13.27
C PRO A 3 1.93 55.54 -13.47
N ASN A 4 3.13 55.01 -13.72
CA ASN A 4 3.44 53.59 -13.55
C ASN A 4 3.18 53.18 -12.10
N GLN A 5 2.22 52.28 -11.88
CA GLN A 5 2.26 51.38 -10.74
C GLN A 5 2.87 50.05 -11.18
N PRO A 6 3.85 49.53 -10.46
CA PRO A 6 3.98 48.10 -10.28
C PRO A 6 3.82 47.79 -8.78
N SER A 7 2.68 47.21 -8.41
CA SER A 7 2.55 46.56 -7.11
C SER A 7 1.69 45.31 -7.24
N HIS A 8 2.28 44.28 -7.82
CA HIS A 8 1.96 42.92 -7.42
C HIS A 8 3.24 42.35 -6.81
N SER A 9 3.38 42.56 -5.49
CA SER A 9 4.23 41.68 -4.68
C SER A 9 3.55 40.31 -4.70
N GLU A 10 4.04 39.41 -5.55
CA GLU A 10 3.85 37.98 -5.31
C GLU A 10 4.42 37.69 -3.92
N ALA A 11 3.57 37.17 -3.03
CA ALA A 11 4.03 36.67 -1.76
C ALA A 11 5.12 35.60 -2.02
N PRO A 12 6.25 35.61 -1.30
CA PRO A 12 7.28 34.60 -1.48
C PRO A 12 6.66 33.23 -1.22
N GLY A 13 6.75 32.34 -2.21
CA GLY A 13 6.32 30.95 -2.06
C GLY A 13 6.95 30.35 -0.81
N GLN A 14 6.12 30.02 0.18
CA GLN A 14 6.59 29.34 1.39
C GLN A 14 7.28 28.05 0.97
N SER A 15 8.60 27.97 1.19
CA SER A 15 9.37 26.75 0.97
C SER A 15 8.82 25.69 1.93
N ILE A 16 8.18 24.67 1.36
CA ILE A 16 7.62 23.55 2.13
C ILE A 16 8.79 22.79 2.77
N SER A 17 8.74 22.58 4.08
CA SER A 17 9.76 21.79 4.78
C SER A 17 9.90 20.42 4.12
N GLN A 18 11.12 20.02 3.80
CA GLN A 18 11.44 18.67 3.31
C GLN A 18 11.81 17.72 4.44
N GLU A 19 11.71 18.18 5.69
CA GLU A 19 12.02 17.43 6.89
C GLU A 19 10.82 17.43 7.84
N VAL A 20 10.49 16.25 8.35
CA VAL A 20 9.45 16.03 9.37
C VAL A 20 10.18 15.74 10.66
N THR A 21 9.96 16.57 11.68
CA THR A 21 10.58 16.41 13.01
C THR A 21 9.53 16.01 14.01
N PHE A 22 9.78 14.97 14.79
CA PHE A 22 8.85 14.39 15.75
C PHE A 22 9.60 13.83 16.96
N SER A 23 8.89 13.48 18.04
CA SER A 23 9.51 12.89 19.23
C SER A 23 9.33 11.38 19.26
N LEU A 24 10.43 10.66 19.46
CA LEU A 24 10.46 9.23 19.73
C LEU A 24 10.94 9.02 21.17
N GLU A 25 10.07 8.54 22.05
CA GLU A 25 10.42 8.28 23.46
C GLU A 25 11.07 9.49 24.16
N GLY A 26 10.61 10.70 23.83
CA GLY A 26 11.15 11.95 24.37
C GLY A 26 12.46 12.42 23.73
N LYS A 27 12.96 11.76 22.68
CA LYS A 27 14.11 12.19 21.87
C LYS A 27 13.65 12.76 20.53
N PRO A 28 14.26 13.86 20.04
CA PRO A 28 13.95 14.36 18.71
C PRO A 28 14.41 13.37 17.64
N ALA A 29 13.53 13.08 16.69
CA ALA A 29 13.80 12.33 15.48
C ALA A 29 13.40 13.17 14.27
N SER A 30 14.12 12.99 13.17
CA SER A 30 13.77 13.62 11.91
C SER A 30 13.86 12.63 10.75
N ILE A 31 12.97 12.82 9.79
CA ILE A 31 12.91 12.05 8.55
C ILE A 31 12.68 13.01 7.40
N ARG A 32 13.41 12.80 6.30
CA ARG A 32 13.20 13.61 5.10
C ARG A 32 12.08 13.03 4.26
N VAL A 33 11.30 13.91 3.64
CA VAL A 33 10.18 13.54 2.77
C VAL A 33 10.63 12.61 1.65
N ASN A 34 11.81 12.88 1.04
CA ASN A 34 12.35 12.02 -0.02
C ASN A 34 12.66 10.60 0.45
N GLN A 35 13.10 10.39 1.70
CA GLN A 35 13.34 9.05 2.24
C GLN A 35 12.04 8.25 2.34
N VAL A 36 10.95 8.91 2.73
CA VAL A 36 9.62 8.30 2.76
C VAL A 36 9.17 7.96 1.34
N ASN A 37 9.35 8.88 0.40
CA ASN A 37 8.96 8.68 -1.00
C ASN A 37 9.74 7.54 -1.66
N ASP A 38 11.06 7.45 -1.43
CA ASP A 38 11.91 6.39 -1.96
C ASP A 38 11.46 5.02 -1.43
N LEU A 39 11.14 4.93 -0.13
CA LEU A 39 10.61 3.70 0.48
C LEU A 39 9.32 3.25 -0.21
N PHE A 40 8.32 4.13 -0.32
CA PHE A 40 7.05 3.77 -0.96
C PHE A 40 7.18 3.50 -2.47
N SER A 41 8.12 4.18 -3.14
CA SER A 41 8.46 3.91 -4.53
C SER A 41 9.00 2.49 -4.70
N ASP A 42 9.90 2.04 -3.82
CA ASP A 42 10.48 0.71 -3.91
C ASP A 42 9.49 -0.39 -3.48
N ILE A 43 8.60 -0.13 -2.52
CA ILE A 43 7.45 -1.02 -2.23
C ILE A 43 6.58 -1.19 -3.48
N ARG A 44 6.22 -0.08 -4.16
CA ARG A 44 5.42 -0.15 -5.40
C ARG A 44 6.14 -0.91 -6.51
N LYS A 45 7.44 -0.66 -6.72
CA LYS A 45 8.23 -1.40 -7.71
C LYS A 45 8.28 -2.89 -7.37
N PHE A 46 8.49 -3.24 -6.10
CA PHE A 46 8.46 -4.63 -5.63
C PHE A 46 7.10 -5.29 -5.88
N ASN A 47 5.99 -4.60 -5.63
CA ASN A 47 4.66 -5.16 -5.89
C ASN A 47 4.39 -5.29 -7.41
N ASN A 48 4.78 -4.30 -8.21
CA ASN A 48 4.51 -4.26 -9.64
C ASN A 48 5.31 -5.28 -10.46
N GLN A 49 6.53 -5.64 -10.04
CA GLN A 49 7.34 -6.64 -10.76
C GLN A 49 6.67 -8.02 -10.81
N PHE A 50 5.84 -8.38 -9.82
CA PHE A 50 5.11 -9.65 -9.83
C PHE A 50 3.87 -9.59 -10.72
N SER A 51 3.13 -8.47 -10.70
CA SER A 51 1.98 -8.25 -11.59
C SER A 51 2.38 -8.30 -13.07
N MET A 52 3.50 -7.67 -13.43
CA MET A 52 4.03 -7.73 -14.80
C MET A 52 4.40 -9.16 -15.22
N ARG A 53 5.02 -9.95 -14.33
CA ARG A 53 5.35 -11.35 -14.63
C ARG A 53 4.11 -12.21 -14.80
N ALA A 54 3.11 -12.04 -13.95
CA ALA A 54 1.84 -12.74 -14.09
C ALA A 54 1.19 -12.45 -15.45
N MET A 55 1.26 -11.20 -15.92
CA MET A 55 0.79 -10.82 -17.24
C MET A 55 1.61 -11.45 -18.37
N ILE A 56 2.95 -11.38 -18.32
CA ILE A 56 3.82 -11.99 -19.34
C ILE A 56 3.62 -13.50 -19.40
N ALA A 57 3.56 -14.19 -18.26
CA ALA A 57 3.34 -15.62 -18.21
C ALA A 57 1.95 -16.02 -18.72
N LYS A 58 0.91 -15.21 -18.45
CA LYS A 58 -0.41 -15.39 -19.07
C LYS A 58 -0.34 -15.27 -20.60
N LEU A 59 0.41 -14.31 -21.13
CA LEU A 59 0.60 -14.15 -22.59
C LEU A 59 1.36 -15.33 -23.23
N LEU A 60 2.42 -15.82 -22.57
CA LEU A 60 3.18 -16.97 -23.05
C LEU A 60 2.33 -18.26 -23.04
N THR A 61 1.54 -18.47 -22.00
CA THR A 61 0.69 -19.67 -21.88
C THR A 61 -0.58 -19.60 -22.73
N SER A 62 -1.15 -18.41 -22.97
CA SER A 62 -2.26 -18.25 -23.91
C SER A 62 -1.87 -18.52 -25.35
N ASN A 63 -0.62 -18.16 -25.73
CA ASN A 63 -0.09 -18.39 -27.07
C ASN A 63 0.38 -19.85 -27.30
N LEU A 64 0.42 -20.68 -26.26
CA LEU A 64 0.73 -22.12 -26.34
C LEU A 64 -0.54 -22.98 -26.44
N ARG A 65 -1.73 -22.38 -26.54
CA ARG A 65 -3.00 -23.07 -26.81
C ARG A 65 -3.41 -22.93 -28.28
N THR A 66 -2.65 -23.57 -29.16
CA THR A 66 -3.13 -23.96 -30.49
C THR A 66 -2.67 -25.40 -30.78
N PRO A 67 -3.56 -26.28 -31.28
CA PRO A 67 -3.18 -27.63 -31.69
C PRO A 67 -2.38 -27.58 -33.00
N GLU A 68 -1.30 -28.36 -33.05
CA GLU A 68 -0.52 -28.85 -34.21
C GLU A 68 -0.20 -27.91 -35.41
N ASP A 69 1.08 -27.94 -35.76
CA ASP A 69 1.78 -27.46 -36.96
C ASP A 69 2.26 -25.98 -37.08
N GLN A 70 3.61 -25.89 -37.10
CA GLN A 70 4.51 -24.88 -37.69
C GLN A 70 5.36 -23.97 -36.78
N PRO A 71 6.62 -23.67 -37.19
CA PRO A 71 7.73 -23.45 -36.28
C PRO A 71 7.86 -22.02 -35.78
N SER A 72 8.30 -21.92 -34.53
CA SER A 72 8.69 -20.73 -33.79
C SER A 72 9.68 -19.83 -34.53
N SER A 73 9.28 -18.59 -34.79
CA SER A 73 10.20 -17.47 -35.05
C SER A 73 9.62 -16.21 -34.44
N GLY A 74 10.10 -15.86 -33.25
CA GLY A 74 9.68 -14.64 -32.54
C GLY A 74 10.00 -14.61 -31.06
N LEU A 75 11.18 -15.07 -30.62
CA LEU A 75 11.58 -15.02 -29.20
C LEU A 75 13.03 -14.56 -29.01
N ASN A 76 13.42 -13.49 -29.69
CA ASN A 76 14.70 -12.82 -29.45
C ASN A 76 14.47 -11.37 -29.05
N GLN A 77 13.82 -11.10 -27.90
CA GLN A 77 13.89 -9.76 -27.27
C GLN A 77 13.32 -9.61 -25.84
N VAL A 78 13.14 -10.68 -25.06
CA VAL A 78 12.81 -10.53 -23.63
C VAL A 78 14.03 -10.92 -22.79
N GLY A 79 15.03 -10.06 -22.84
CA GLY A 79 16.30 -10.22 -22.14
C GLY A 79 16.86 -8.86 -21.74
N GLN A 80 16.03 -7.99 -21.17
CA GLN A 80 16.56 -6.95 -20.30
C GLN A 80 16.60 -7.53 -18.90
N GLU A 81 17.80 -7.76 -18.38
CA GLU A 81 18.04 -8.04 -16.96
C GLU A 81 17.59 -6.82 -16.14
N THR A 82 16.29 -6.69 -15.91
CA THR A 82 15.79 -5.79 -14.88
C THR A 82 16.24 -6.40 -13.55
N GLN A 83 17.21 -5.77 -12.89
CA GLN A 83 17.65 -6.18 -11.55
C GLN A 83 16.42 -6.30 -10.65
N MET A 84 16.20 -7.50 -10.12
CA MET A 84 15.03 -7.80 -9.31
C MET A 84 15.19 -7.13 -7.94
N LEU A 85 14.16 -6.40 -7.50
CA LEU A 85 14.10 -5.95 -6.12
C LEU A 85 13.73 -7.15 -5.26
N THR A 86 14.58 -7.51 -4.32
CA THR A 86 14.26 -8.53 -3.31
C THR A 86 13.68 -7.84 -2.08
N ALA A 87 12.79 -8.53 -1.35
CA ALA A 87 12.22 -7.98 -0.12
C ALA A 87 13.31 -7.64 0.91
N SER A 88 14.31 -8.53 1.06
CA SER A 88 15.49 -8.28 1.90
C SER A 88 16.27 -7.04 1.45
N GLY A 89 16.35 -6.79 0.14
CA GLY A 89 17.01 -5.60 -0.41
C GLY A 89 16.26 -4.32 -0.07
N VAL A 90 14.93 -4.30 -0.21
CA VAL A 90 14.09 -3.16 0.18
C VAL A 90 14.21 -2.89 1.69
N ASN A 91 14.13 -3.95 2.51
CA ASN A 91 14.29 -3.84 3.96
C ASN A 91 15.66 -3.28 4.36
N LEU A 92 16.74 -3.75 3.74
CA LEU A 92 18.09 -3.30 4.07
C LEU A 92 18.33 -1.84 3.66
N VAL A 93 17.88 -1.44 2.46
CA VAL A 93 18.05 -0.06 1.97
C VAL A 93 17.29 0.94 2.84
N HIS A 94 16.11 0.56 3.32
CA HIS A 94 15.21 1.45 4.05
C HIS A 94 15.16 1.18 5.56
N GLU A 95 16.09 0.39 6.12
CA GLU A 95 16.08 -0.02 7.54
C GLU A 95 15.93 1.17 8.50
N SER A 96 16.72 2.23 8.31
CA SER A 96 16.64 3.41 9.18
C SER A 96 15.33 4.18 9.01
N THR A 97 14.79 4.24 7.80
CA THR A 97 13.51 4.90 7.51
C THR A 97 12.36 4.13 8.16
N LEU A 98 12.36 2.79 7.99
CA LEU A 98 11.38 1.87 8.57
C LEU A 98 11.41 1.93 10.11
N ASP A 99 12.60 1.88 10.72
CA ASP A 99 12.72 1.98 12.18
C ASP A 99 12.22 3.33 12.71
N LYS A 100 12.51 4.45 12.04
CA LYS A 100 12.01 5.78 12.43
C LYS A 100 10.49 5.88 12.30
N LEU A 101 9.92 5.29 11.26
CA LEU A 101 8.48 5.27 11.03
C LEU A 101 7.75 4.25 11.91
N GLY A 102 8.47 3.34 12.58
CA GLY A 102 7.85 2.23 13.31
C GLY A 102 7.18 1.21 12.40
N LEU A 103 7.69 1.05 11.18
CA LEU A 103 7.18 0.13 10.18
C LEU A 103 8.13 -1.06 10.00
N ASP A 104 7.58 -2.18 9.54
CA ASP A 104 8.33 -3.35 9.10
C ASP A 104 7.73 -3.86 7.79
N LEU A 105 8.54 -4.51 6.95
CA LEU A 105 8.08 -5.07 5.68
C LEU A 105 8.29 -6.57 5.64
N GLU A 106 7.24 -7.28 5.25
CA GLU A 106 7.24 -8.73 5.15
C GLU A 106 6.77 -9.14 3.75
N PRO A 107 7.52 -9.97 3.00
CA PRO A 107 7.03 -10.51 1.76
C PRO A 107 5.93 -11.54 2.05
N VAL A 108 4.80 -11.41 1.36
CA VAL A 108 3.70 -12.37 1.42
C VAL A 108 3.44 -12.98 0.05
N GLU A 109 2.82 -14.15 0.06
CA GLU A 109 2.27 -14.75 -1.15
C GLU A 109 1.13 -13.87 -1.68
N GLY A 110 1.41 -13.05 -2.68
CA GLY A 110 0.38 -12.22 -3.31
C GLY A 110 -0.63 -13.05 -4.12
N LYS A 111 -1.86 -12.55 -4.23
CA LYS A 111 -2.95 -13.23 -4.98
C LYS A 111 -2.61 -13.44 -6.47
N ASN A 112 -1.76 -12.58 -7.03
CA ASN A 112 -1.32 -12.63 -8.43
C ASN A 112 -0.09 -13.52 -8.69
N ALA A 113 0.55 -14.06 -7.65
CA ALA A 113 1.71 -14.95 -7.75
C ALA A 113 1.34 -16.44 -7.90
N ARG A 114 0.15 -16.75 -8.43
CA ARG A 114 -0.21 -18.13 -8.82
C ARG A 114 0.46 -18.52 -10.13
N LEU A 115 1.79 -18.48 -10.18
CA LEU A 115 2.57 -19.06 -11.26
C LEU A 115 3.01 -20.46 -10.85
N PHE A 116 2.33 -21.46 -11.41
CA PHE A 116 2.73 -22.85 -11.31
C PHE A 116 3.86 -23.10 -12.30
N THR A 117 5.10 -23.21 -11.81
CA THR A 117 6.22 -23.70 -12.62
C THR A 117 6.62 -25.07 -12.08
N ARG A 118 6.46 -26.13 -12.87
CA ARG A 118 6.87 -27.51 -12.52
C ARG A 118 6.39 -28.03 -11.14
N GLY A 119 5.14 -27.76 -10.78
CA GLY A 119 4.54 -28.34 -9.57
C GLY A 119 5.02 -27.74 -8.23
N GLN A 120 5.89 -26.72 -8.24
CA GLN A 120 6.21 -25.94 -7.05
C GLN A 120 5.54 -24.56 -7.12
N LYS A 121 4.87 -24.22 -6.01
CA LYS A 121 4.24 -22.92 -5.78
C LYS A 121 5.37 -21.91 -5.51
N VAL A 122 5.62 -21.00 -6.45
CA VAL A 122 6.55 -19.89 -6.24
C VAL A 122 5.73 -18.70 -5.76
N GLY A 123 5.44 -18.69 -4.47
CA GLY A 123 4.63 -17.66 -3.81
C GLY A 123 5.48 -16.52 -3.28
N GLU A 124 5.83 -15.57 -4.13
CA GLU A 124 6.33 -14.26 -3.68
C GLU A 124 5.53 -13.24 -4.49
N GLY A 125 4.68 -12.44 -3.85
CA GLY A 125 3.66 -11.73 -4.62
C GLY A 125 3.21 -10.38 -4.14
N GLU A 126 3.45 -9.96 -2.90
CA GLU A 126 3.12 -8.62 -2.40
C GLU A 126 3.96 -8.29 -1.17
N MET A 127 4.25 -7.01 -0.94
CA MET A 127 4.86 -6.52 0.30
C MET A 127 3.77 -6.18 1.31
N ARG A 128 3.77 -6.87 2.44
CA ARG A 128 3.01 -6.47 3.62
C ARG A 128 3.78 -5.39 4.36
N VAL A 129 3.06 -4.38 4.85
CA VAL A 129 3.57 -3.32 5.71
C VAL A 129 2.95 -3.48 7.11
N ASN A 130 3.78 -3.85 8.08
CA ASN A 130 3.37 -4.02 9.46
C ASN A 130 3.69 -2.77 10.29
N ILE A 131 2.79 -2.42 11.21
CA ILE A 131 3.04 -1.36 12.19
C ILE A 131 3.74 -2.00 13.38
N LYS A 132 5.07 -1.96 13.40
CA LYS A 132 5.89 -2.54 14.46
C LYS A 132 5.87 -1.70 15.74
N ASP A 133 5.87 -0.38 15.59
CA ASP A 133 5.81 0.57 16.69
C ASP A 133 4.74 1.63 16.43
N ARG A 134 3.61 1.47 17.13
CA ARG A 134 2.46 2.38 17.04
C ARG A 134 2.86 3.81 17.42
N GLY A 135 3.69 3.98 18.45
CA GLY A 135 4.06 5.30 18.96
C GLY A 135 4.86 6.07 17.93
N LYS A 136 5.84 5.41 17.30
CA LYS A 136 6.65 6.02 16.23
C LYS A 136 5.78 6.38 15.02
N PHE A 137 4.93 5.46 14.55
CA PHE A 137 4.12 5.69 13.35
C PHE A 137 3.09 6.81 13.56
N LEU A 138 2.35 6.79 14.67
CA LEU A 138 1.40 7.85 15.00
C LEU A 138 2.12 9.18 15.27
N GLY A 139 3.29 9.15 15.90
CA GLY A 139 4.11 10.34 16.12
C GLY A 139 4.54 11.00 14.81
N PHE A 140 4.93 10.19 13.82
CA PHE A 140 5.20 10.67 12.46
C PHE A 140 3.96 11.30 11.82
N LEU A 141 2.82 10.58 11.79
CA LEU A 141 1.58 11.09 11.20
C LEU A 141 1.14 12.41 11.85
N HIS A 142 1.19 12.48 13.18
CA HIS A 142 0.84 13.66 13.94
C HIS A 142 1.71 14.88 13.61
N ALA A 143 3.00 14.66 13.37
CA ALA A 143 3.95 15.72 13.04
C ALA A 143 3.83 16.26 11.61
N LEU A 144 3.08 15.57 10.74
CA LEU A 144 2.83 16.05 9.38
C LEU A 144 1.89 17.26 9.38
N ASP A 145 2.29 18.29 8.64
CA ASP A 145 1.46 19.44 8.30
C ASP A 145 0.59 19.11 7.08
N PRO A 146 -0.75 19.31 7.12
CA PRO A 146 -1.60 19.14 5.95
C PRO A 146 -1.10 19.84 4.69
N GLN A 147 -0.50 21.03 4.79
CA GLN A 147 0.05 21.72 3.61
C GLN A 147 1.28 21.02 3.04
N GLN A 148 2.12 20.43 3.89
CA GLN A 148 3.27 19.63 3.47
C GLN A 148 2.80 18.37 2.76
N VAL A 149 1.78 17.70 3.30
CA VAL A 149 1.21 16.49 2.69
C VAL A 149 0.58 16.80 1.34
N GLU A 150 -0.20 17.87 1.23
CA GLU A 150 -0.88 18.26 -0.02
C GLU A 150 0.10 18.59 -1.15
N LYS A 151 1.23 19.21 -0.82
CA LYS A 151 2.20 19.72 -1.81
C LYS A 151 3.39 18.77 -2.04
N THR A 152 3.34 17.55 -1.49
CA THR A 152 4.38 16.52 -1.69
C THR A 152 3.75 15.18 -2.07
N GLU A 153 4.57 14.21 -2.50
CA GLU A 153 4.10 12.85 -2.81
C GLU A 153 3.63 12.07 -1.56
N LEU A 154 3.78 12.65 -0.35
CA LEU A 154 3.30 12.02 0.88
C LEU A 154 1.81 11.71 0.84
N ARG A 155 1.01 12.56 0.18
CA ARG A 155 -0.43 12.30 0.05
C ARG A 155 -0.71 10.98 -0.67
N GLU A 156 -0.07 10.77 -1.81
CA GLU A 156 -0.24 9.55 -2.60
C GLU A 156 0.36 8.33 -1.89
N ASN A 157 1.51 8.51 -1.22
CA ASN A 157 2.16 7.45 -0.46
C ASN A 157 1.31 7.00 0.74
N LEU A 158 0.73 7.93 1.49
CA LEU A 158 -0.15 7.62 2.63
C LEU A 158 -1.48 7.01 2.16
N HIS A 159 -2.04 7.49 1.06
CA HIS A 159 -3.20 6.86 0.42
C HIS A 159 -2.88 5.43 -0.07
N SER A 160 -1.71 5.22 -0.67
CA SER A 160 -1.26 3.88 -1.05
C SER A 160 -1.12 2.98 0.19
N LEU A 161 -0.63 3.53 1.30
CA LEU A 161 -0.53 2.80 2.56
C LEU A 161 -1.91 2.44 3.13
N SER A 162 -2.93 3.32 3.07
CA SER A 162 -4.28 2.92 3.53
C SER A 162 -4.83 1.76 2.72
N ASN A 163 -4.61 1.76 1.41
CA ASN A 163 -5.02 0.66 0.54
C ASN A 163 -4.30 -0.65 0.88
N ILE A 164 -2.99 -0.59 1.14
CA ILE A 164 -2.20 -1.75 1.58
C ILE A 164 -2.72 -2.30 2.91
N LEU A 165 -2.94 -1.43 3.90
CA LEU A 165 -3.47 -1.84 5.21
C LEU A 165 -4.88 -2.43 5.10
N ALA A 166 -5.75 -1.86 4.27
CA ALA A 166 -7.09 -2.37 4.03
C ALA A 166 -7.03 -3.76 3.37
N GLN A 167 -6.16 -3.93 2.37
CA GLN A 167 -5.95 -5.22 1.73
C GLN A 167 -5.45 -6.27 2.74
N GLN A 168 -4.49 -5.90 3.59
CA GLN A 168 -3.97 -6.77 4.63
C GLN A 168 -5.05 -7.30 5.58
N ILE A 169 -5.97 -6.42 6.02
CA ILE A 169 -7.11 -6.80 6.85
C ILE A 169 -8.05 -7.73 6.08
N TYR A 170 -8.29 -7.43 4.80
CA TYR A 170 -9.21 -8.19 3.96
C TYR A 170 -8.75 -9.63 3.71
N ASP A 171 -7.47 -9.87 3.40
CA ASP A 171 -7.03 -11.18 2.90
C ASP A 171 -5.68 -11.71 3.40
N GLN A 172 -4.96 -10.95 4.23
CA GLN A 172 -3.62 -11.36 4.69
C GLN A 172 -3.56 -11.74 6.17
N TYR A 173 -4.41 -11.15 7.01
CA TYR A 173 -4.47 -11.50 8.44
C TYR A 173 -5.50 -12.60 8.70
N ASP A 174 -5.15 -13.53 9.59
CA ASP A 174 -6.10 -14.46 10.17
C ASP A 174 -6.92 -13.73 11.26
N LEU A 175 -8.20 -13.50 11.01
CA LEU A 175 -9.09 -12.82 11.94
C LEU A 175 -9.64 -13.72 13.04
N GLN A 176 -9.46 -15.04 12.95
CA GLN A 176 -9.82 -16.00 14.01
C GLN A 176 -8.71 -16.14 15.03
N GLN A 177 -7.46 -16.12 14.55
CA GLN A 177 -6.26 -16.14 15.39
C GLN A 177 -5.34 -14.98 14.97
N PRO A 178 -5.67 -13.74 15.37
CA PRO A 178 -4.90 -12.57 15.00
C PRO A 178 -3.45 -12.69 15.48
N SER A 179 -2.49 -12.44 14.58
CA SER A 179 -1.09 -12.30 14.94
C SER A 179 -0.85 -11.00 15.75
N ASP A 180 0.30 -10.89 16.39
CA ASP A 180 0.67 -9.68 17.14
C ASP A 180 0.66 -8.43 16.24
N GLU A 181 1.11 -8.55 14.99
CA GLU A 181 1.09 -7.47 14.00
C GLU A 181 -0.33 -7.05 13.63
N ALA A 182 -1.24 -8.03 13.50
CA ALA A 182 -2.66 -7.75 13.25
C ALA A 182 -3.28 -7.00 14.42
N LEU A 183 -3.03 -7.46 15.66
CA LEU A 183 -3.51 -6.80 16.88
C LEU A 183 -2.97 -5.38 17.00
N GLN A 184 -1.69 -5.17 16.66
CA GLN A 184 -1.04 -3.87 16.69
C GLN A 184 -1.66 -2.90 15.67
N LEU A 185 -1.97 -3.38 14.46
CA LEU A 185 -2.72 -2.60 13.47
C LEU A 185 -4.12 -2.26 13.98
N PHE A 186 -4.89 -3.24 14.45
CA PHE A 186 -6.26 -3.01 14.94
C PHE A 186 -6.30 -2.04 16.12
N GLY A 187 -5.36 -2.17 17.06
CA GLY A 187 -5.22 -1.24 18.19
C GLY A 187 -4.83 0.19 17.78
N SER A 188 -4.30 0.37 16.57
CA SER A 188 -3.88 1.66 16.02
C SER A 188 -4.87 2.26 15.01
N LEU A 189 -5.77 1.44 14.46
CA LEU A 189 -6.59 1.76 13.29
C LEU A 189 -7.47 3.02 13.48
N GLU A 190 -8.04 3.20 14.67
CA GLU A 190 -8.79 4.41 15.00
C GLU A 190 -7.92 5.67 14.98
N SER A 191 -6.74 5.62 15.59
CA SER A 191 -5.82 6.77 15.61
C SER A 191 -5.28 7.08 14.21
N ILE A 192 -4.97 6.05 13.43
CA ILE A 192 -4.51 6.20 12.03
C ILE A 192 -5.59 6.87 11.17
N THR A 193 -6.83 6.38 11.23
CA THR A 193 -7.94 6.94 10.45
C THR A 193 -8.24 8.39 10.85
N GLN A 194 -8.13 8.74 12.13
CA GLN A 194 -8.26 10.13 12.60
C GLN A 194 -7.15 11.04 12.04
N GLU A 195 -5.89 10.61 12.08
CA GLU A 195 -4.77 11.37 11.52
C GLU A 195 -4.89 11.51 9.99
N TYR A 196 -5.33 10.47 9.30
CA TYR A 196 -5.54 10.52 7.85
C TYR A 196 -6.63 11.54 7.47
N LYS A 197 -7.72 11.61 8.24
CA LYS A 197 -8.75 12.65 8.08
C LYS A 197 -8.17 14.05 8.30
N ARG A 198 -7.40 14.25 9.37
CA ARG A 198 -6.75 15.54 9.68
C ARG A 198 -5.85 16.00 8.53
N LEU A 199 -5.15 15.06 7.92
CA LEU A 199 -4.23 15.30 6.80
C LEU A 199 -4.92 15.39 5.42
N GLY A 200 -6.23 15.18 5.34
CA GLY A 200 -6.96 15.21 4.06
C GLY A 200 -6.63 14.03 3.13
N ILE A 201 -6.18 12.90 3.68
CA ILE A 201 -5.96 11.66 2.92
C ILE A 201 -7.31 11.00 2.64
N GLY A 202 -7.69 10.91 1.36
CA GLY A 202 -8.90 10.19 0.93
C GLY A 202 -8.66 8.68 0.80
N GLY A 203 -9.68 7.90 0.44
CA GLY A 203 -9.53 6.45 0.23
C GLY A 203 -9.38 5.65 1.52
N ILE A 204 -9.90 6.18 2.63
CA ILE A 204 -9.85 5.53 3.94
C ILE A 204 -11.16 4.81 4.29
N GLU A 205 -12.17 4.88 3.43
CA GLU A 205 -13.54 4.41 3.69
C GLU A 205 -13.55 2.91 4.00
N ARG A 206 -12.68 2.13 3.35
CA ARG A 206 -12.50 0.69 3.67
C ARG A 206 -11.92 0.48 5.06
N LEU A 207 -10.91 1.25 5.46
CA LEU A 207 -10.35 1.16 6.81
C LEU A 207 -11.38 1.56 7.87
N GLU A 208 -12.20 2.58 7.58
CA GLU A 208 -13.29 2.99 8.48
C GLU A 208 -14.38 1.93 8.59
N THR A 209 -14.73 1.30 7.47
CA THR A 209 -15.68 0.17 7.44
C THR A 209 -15.15 -0.98 8.30
N TYR A 210 -13.89 -1.37 8.10
CA TYR A 210 -13.27 -2.43 8.89
C TYR A 210 -13.14 -2.07 10.38
N LEU A 211 -12.81 -0.82 10.71
CA LEU A 211 -12.81 -0.34 12.09
C LEU A 211 -14.21 -0.42 12.71
N ASN A 212 -15.25 -0.02 11.96
CA ASN A 212 -16.62 -0.09 12.44
C ASN A 212 -17.02 -1.52 12.76
N HIS A 213 -16.78 -2.48 11.85
CA HIS A 213 -17.11 -3.88 12.10
C HIS A 213 -16.22 -4.51 13.19
N ALA A 214 -14.95 -4.08 13.31
CA ALA A 214 -14.08 -4.52 14.41
C ALA A 214 -14.66 -4.11 15.78
N LYS A 215 -15.18 -2.88 15.90
CA LYS A 215 -15.82 -2.38 17.12
C LYS A 215 -17.12 -3.10 17.47
N HIS A 216 -17.84 -3.62 16.47
CA HIS A 216 -19.07 -4.39 16.67
C HIS A 216 -18.85 -5.90 16.79
N GLY A 217 -17.60 -6.37 16.61
CA GLY A 217 -17.24 -7.78 16.75
C GLY A 217 -17.65 -8.66 15.57
N ASP A 218 -17.96 -8.08 14.41
CA ASP A 218 -18.45 -8.78 13.22
C ASP A 218 -17.54 -8.61 11.99
N LEU A 219 -16.33 -8.05 12.16
CA LEU A 219 -15.37 -7.84 11.06
C LEU A 219 -15.06 -9.11 10.27
N ARG A 220 -14.89 -10.24 10.96
CA ARG A 220 -14.60 -11.52 10.33
C ARG A 220 -15.75 -11.93 9.42
N GLU A 221 -16.97 -11.91 9.95
CA GLU A 221 -18.19 -12.26 9.22
C GLU A 221 -18.40 -11.32 8.05
N TRP A 222 -18.19 -10.02 8.24
CA TRP A 222 -18.27 -9.01 7.20
C TRP A 222 -17.32 -9.31 6.03
N ILE A 223 -16.04 -9.60 6.32
CA ILE A 223 -15.04 -9.93 5.29
C ILE A 223 -15.37 -11.25 4.59
N LEU A 224 -15.92 -12.24 5.30
CA LEU A 224 -16.39 -13.48 4.68
C LEU A 224 -17.55 -13.24 3.69
N ILE A 225 -18.48 -12.33 4.04
CA ILE A 225 -19.59 -11.93 3.17
C ILE A 225 -19.07 -11.14 1.96
N GLU A 226 -18.13 -10.21 2.17
CA GLU A 226 -17.46 -9.44 1.11
C GLU A 226 -16.72 -10.38 0.13
N HIS A 227 -15.97 -11.35 0.64
CA HIS A 227 -15.29 -12.37 -0.18
C HIS A 227 -16.23 -13.20 -1.06
N GLN A 228 -17.46 -13.42 -0.59
CA GLN A 228 -18.47 -14.20 -1.31
C GLN A 228 -19.28 -13.33 -2.28
N ASN A 229 -18.92 -12.04 -2.45
CA ASN A 229 -19.65 -11.06 -3.26
C ASN A 229 -21.13 -10.89 -2.86
N LEU A 230 -21.48 -11.22 -1.62
CA LEU A 230 -22.88 -11.16 -1.14
C LEU A 230 -23.32 -9.73 -0.80
N LEU A 231 -22.40 -8.77 -0.85
CA LEU A 231 -22.66 -7.33 -0.68
C LEU A 231 -22.92 -6.61 -2.01
N SER A 232 -22.81 -7.30 -3.15
CA SER A 232 -23.01 -6.68 -4.46
C SER A 232 -24.47 -6.28 -4.68
N ASN A 233 -24.70 -5.27 -5.50
CA ASN A 233 -26.04 -4.86 -5.87
C ASN A 233 -26.79 -6.00 -6.61
N PRO A 234 -28.12 -6.06 -6.49
CA PRO A 234 -28.93 -6.97 -7.28
C PRO A 234 -28.63 -6.83 -8.78
N GLY A 235 -28.33 -7.93 -9.47
CA GLY A 235 -28.08 -8.03 -10.91
C GLY A 235 -26.60 -8.08 -11.31
N GLU A 236 -25.65 -7.81 -10.40
CA GLU A 236 -24.21 -7.82 -10.70
C GLU A 236 -23.50 -9.11 -10.26
N SER A 237 -24.11 -9.90 -9.38
CA SER A 237 -23.57 -11.20 -8.92
C SER A 237 -24.71 -12.15 -8.56
N PHE A 238 -24.44 -13.26 -7.87
CA PHE A 238 -25.46 -14.16 -7.34
C PHE A 238 -25.41 -14.07 -5.80
N GLY A 239 -26.31 -13.31 -5.19
CA GLY A 239 -26.38 -13.10 -3.74
C GLY A 239 -27.81 -12.92 -3.22
N PRO A 240 -28.01 -12.79 -1.89
CA PRO A 240 -29.33 -12.61 -1.27
C PRO A 240 -30.08 -11.38 -1.78
N ALA A 241 -29.36 -10.37 -2.26
CA ALA A 241 -29.92 -9.18 -2.89
C ALA A 241 -30.67 -9.51 -4.22
N ASP A 242 -30.33 -10.62 -4.87
CA ASP A 242 -30.95 -11.12 -6.11
C ASP A 242 -32.14 -12.07 -5.87
N TRP A 243 -32.45 -12.39 -4.62
CA TRP A 243 -33.51 -13.34 -4.28
C TRP A 243 -34.91 -12.70 -4.17
N GLN A 244 -35.05 -11.45 -4.65
CA GLN A 244 -36.31 -10.70 -4.66
C GLN A 244 -37.07 -10.88 -5.97
#